data_AF-A0A2M8GXJ1-F1
#
_entry.id   AF-A0A2M8GXJ1-F1
#
_cell.length_a   1.000
_cell.length_b   1.000
_cell.length_c   1.000
_cell.angle_alpha   90.00
_cell.angle_beta   90.00
_cell.angle_gamma   90.00
#
_symmetry.space_group_name_H-M   'P 1'
#
loop_
_entity.id
_entity.type
_entity.pdbx_description
1 polymer ?
#
loop_
_entity_poly.entity_id
_entity_poly.type
_entity_poly.pdbx_seq_one_letter_code
_entity_poly.pdbx_strand_id
1 'polypeptide(L)'
;MRRNRTQIRDHKAESQLFKRRAIVAFLSILLLVGVLIANLYNIQINQYQDYKTRSNDNRIKIIPIAPNRGLIYDRNGELLAENQPVYSLELTPEKIKNIDATITGLQTILEISEEDITSFHKERRRSRRFKSVPLLTQLTEEQVARFSVNQYKFPGVEVSAKLKRYYPYGSALTHVLGYVSRINDKDIQRLTRENKEANYQATHDIGKLGIERYYEDILHGLPGYQEVEVNSRGRIIRTLKYVPPVPGKDIVLNIDINIQMYVYKLLNQRRGAVIVLDPNDNGVLAMVSSPSYDPNKFVHGISSKAYSALLTDKDRPLVNRTTLGIYPPASTVKPFMAVAALQEEIITPYTVRTDPGYWKIPNSKTRPFRDWLRWGHGKVDVLKSLEESVDTFFYQVAYDMGIDRISKWMGMFGFGDYTGIDIYEESKANMPSREWKMARHRVPWYQGDTIPVGIGQGYWTATPMQIAKATSVLVHRGEVLAPHLLRATIDKNDNSGEEPAPILVPPEQYPPITGVSDRYWDISKQGMYLVNHGKKGTARRAFQDLKYKSAGKSGSAQVFGLGEDEEYNADELAEHLHDHALFTSFAPLENPQAIVTIVLENAGGGSTQGAPVVRKILDRIILGEKEAPEQK
;
A
#
# COMPACT_ATOMS: atom_id res chain seq x y z
N MET A 1 -101.01 -63.18 2.40
CA MET A 1 -100.15 -64.31 2.01
C MET A 1 -99.03 -63.85 1.07
N ARG A 2 -97.78 -63.85 1.53
CA ARG A 2 -96.62 -64.42 0.81
C ARG A 2 -95.45 -64.47 1.81
N ARG A 3 -95.09 -65.72 2.15
CA ARG A 3 -94.10 -66.10 3.17
C ARG A 3 -92.71 -65.55 2.81
N ASN A 4 -92.12 -64.74 3.70
CA ASN A 4 -90.68 -64.52 3.73
C ASN A 4 -90.01 -65.86 4.07
N ARG A 5 -89.29 -66.45 3.11
CA ARG A 5 -88.38 -67.58 3.36
C ARG A 5 -87.27 -67.09 4.29
N THR A 6 -87.33 -67.47 5.55
CA THR A 6 -86.22 -67.33 6.49
C THR A 6 -85.06 -68.20 6.01
N GLN A 7 -83.97 -67.55 5.59
CA GLN A 7 -82.69 -68.21 5.36
C GLN A 7 -82.24 -68.84 6.68
N ILE A 8 -82.07 -70.17 6.70
CA ILE A 8 -81.50 -70.88 7.83
C ILE A 8 -80.04 -70.39 7.96
N ARG A 9 -79.76 -69.59 8.98
CA ARG A 9 -78.41 -69.14 9.31
C ARG A 9 -77.63 -70.30 9.92
N ASP A 10 -76.61 -70.76 9.20
CA ASP A 10 -75.65 -71.72 9.72
C ASP A 10 -74.64 -71.00 10.61
N HIS A 11 -74.94 -70.96 11.91
CA HIS A 11 -74.09 -70.33 12.92
C HIS A 11 -72.69 -70.97 13.02
N LYS A 12 -72.52 -72.24 12.62
CA LYS A 12 -71.19 -72.88 12.58
C LYS A 12 -70.38 -72.37 11.39
N ALA A 13 -71.00 -72.24 10.22
CA ALA A 13 -70.34 -71.69 9.03
C ALA A 13 -69.97 -70.20 9.21
N GLU A 14 -70.87 -69.38 9.78
CA GLU A 14 -70.57 -67.97 10.07
C GLU A 14 -69.44 -67.82 11.11
N SER A 15 -69.43 -68.64 12.17
CA SER A 15 -68.37 -68.64 13.18
C SER A 15 -67.01 -69.09 12.61
N GLN A 16 -66.98 -70.11 11.76
CA GLN A 16 -65.75 -70.54 11.08
C GLN A 16 -65.25 -69.50 10.08
N LEU A 17 -66.15 -68.83 9.35
CA LEU A 17 -65.80 -67.75 8.43
C LEU A 17 -65.21 -66.55 9.19
N PHE A 18 -65.80 -66.18 10.34
CA PHE A 18 -65.28 -65.15 11.22
C PHE A 18 -63.92 -65.51 11.80
N LYS A 19 -63.76 -66.73 12.34
CA LYS A 19 -62.46 -67.21 12.87
C LYS A 19 -61.38 -67.20 11.79
N ARG A 20 -61.70 -67.65 10.57
CA ARG A 20 -60.75 -67.64 9.45
C ARG A 20 -60.38 -66.22 9.03
N ARG A 21 -61.35 -65.29 8.97
CA ARG A 21 -61.08 -63.85 8.72
C ARG A 21 -60.24 -63.23 9.82
N ALA A 22 -60.49 -63.55 11.09
CA ALA A 22 -59.72 -63.06 12.23
C ALA A 22 -58.28 -63.59 12.21
N ILE A 23 -58.06 -64.87 11.89
CA ILE A 23 -56.72 -65.46 11.74
C ILE A 23 -55.96 -64.82 10.58
N VAL A 24 -56.60 -64.65 9.42
CA VAL A 24 -55.99 -63.98 8.27
C VAL A 24 -55.65 -62.53 8.60
N ALA A 25 -56.57 -61.79 9.24
CA ALA A 25 -56.29 -60.42 9.68
C ALA A 25 -55.15 -60.36 10.69
N PHE A 26 -55.10 -61.28 11.65
CA PHE A 26 -54.03 -61.37 12.65
C PHE A 26 -52.68 -61.66 12.01
N LEU A 27 -52.60 -62.63 11.09
CA LEU A 27 -51.37 -62.94 10.35
C LEU A 27 -50.93 -61.78 9.46
N SER A 28 -51.86 -61.09 8.80
CA SER A 28 -51.56 -59.88 8.03
C SER A 28 -51.00 -58.76 8.90
N ILE A 29 -51.57 -58.54 10.09
CA ILE A 29 -51.05 -57.57 11.07
C ILE A 29 -49.66 -57.99 11.53
N LEU A 30 -49.44 -59.27 11.83
CA LEU A 30 -48.16 -59.79 12.31
C LEU A 30 -47.06 -59.65 11.24
N LEU A 31 -47.40 -59.90 9.97
CA LEU A 31 -46.53 -59.63 8.82
C LEU A 31 -46.17 -58.14 8.71
N LEU A 32 -47.17 -57.25 8.78
CA LEU A 32 -46.94 -55.79 8.72
C LEU A 32 -46.08 -55.29 9.88
N VAL A 33 -46.29 -55.82 11.08
CA VAL A 33 -45.44 -55.53 12.25
C VAL A 33 -44.02 -56.06 12.04
N GLY A 34 -43.87 -57.26 11.47
CA GLY A 34 -42.55 -57.80 11.09
C GLY A 34 -41.81 -56.90 10.11
N VAL A 35 -42.50 -56.38 9.09
CA VAL A 35 -41.92 -55.41 8.14
C VAL A 35 -41.50 -54.12 8.85
N LEU A 36 -42.30 -53.60 9.78
CA LEU A 36 -41.95 -52.42 10.57
C LEU A 36 -40.71 -52.65 11.45
N ILE A 37 -40.60 -53.82 12.10
CA ILE A 37 -39.45 -54.19 12.93
C ILE A 37 -38.20 -54.33 12.06
N ALA A 38 -38.29 -54.98 10.91
CA ALA A 38 -37.18 -55.11 9.97
C ALA A 38 -36.70 -53.73 9.47
N ASN A 39 -37.64 -52.83 9.17
CA ASN A 39 -37.30 -51.46 8.78
C ASN A 39 -36.66 -50.67 9.94
N LEU A 40 -37.18 -50.83 11.16
CA LEU A 40 -36.61 -50.22 12.37
C LEU A 40 -35.17 -50.70 12.60
N TYR A 41 -34.92 -52.02 12.46
CA TYR A 41 -33.60 -52.61 12.55
C TYR A 41 -32.65 -52.03 11.49
N ASN A 42 -33.13 -51.91 10.24
CA ASN A 42 -32.34 -51.33 9.17
C ASN A 42 -31.93 -49.88 9.45
N ILE A 43 -32.86 -49.05 9.95
CA ILE A 43 -32.59 -47.63 10.27
C ILE A 43 -31.69 -47.51 11.50
N GLN A 44 -31.98 -48.26 12.57
CA GLN A 44 -31.30 -48.12 13.87
C GLN A 44 -29.95 -48.81 13.95
N ILE A 45 -29.72 -49.87 13.17
CA ILE A 45 -28.49 -50.68 13.25
C ILE A 45 -27.68 -50.57 11.97
N ASN A 46 -28.25 -50.94 10.82
CA ASN A 46 -27.49 -50.94 9.54
C ASN A 46 -27.09 -49.52 9.12
N GLN A 47 -27.98 -48.54 9.30
CA GLN A 47 -27.78 -47.14 8.89
C GLN A 47 -27.46 -46.21 10.07
N TYR A 48 -27.12 -46.76 11.24
CA TYR A 48 -26.84 -45.97 12.45
C TYR A 48 -25.79 -44.88 12.22
N GLN A 49 -24.66 -45.25 11.61
CA GLN A 49 -23.56 -44.30 11.38
C GLN A 49 -23.94 -43.21 10.38
N ASP A 50 -24.69 -43.55 9.33
CA ASP A 50 -25.16 -42.58 8.33
C ASP A 50 -26.15 -41.58 8.94
N TYR A 51 -27.14 -42.05 9.71
CA TYR A 51 -28.13 -41.17 10.34
C TYR A 51 -27.55 -40.38 11.51
N LYS A 52 -26.58 -40.94 12.25
CA LYS A 52 -25.84 -40.21 13.28
C LYS A 52 -24.97 -39.12 12.67
N THR A 53 -24.27 -39.40 11.57
CA THR A 53 -23.47 -38.39 10.86
C THR A 53 -24.36 -37.29 10.29
N ARG A 54 -25.47 -37.63 9.61
CA ARG A 54 -26.46 -36.65 9.14
C ARG A 54 -27.12 -35.86 10.29
N SER A 55 -27.37 -36.49 11.43
CA SER A 55 -27.88 -35.81 12.62
C SER A 55 -26.83 -34.88 13.23
N ASN A 56 -25.56 -35.27 13.21
CA ASN A 56 -24.45 -34.46 13.67
C ASN A 56 -24.20 -33.28 12.72
N ASP A 57 -24.21 -33.48 11.41
CA ASP A 57 -24.07 -32.39 10.42
C ASP A 57 -25.20 -31.36 10.53
N ASN A 58 -26.40 -31.80 10.90
CA ASN A 58 -27.53 -30.91 11.15
C ASN A 58 -27.46 -30.19 12.51
N ARG A 59 -26.71 -30.72 13.49
CA ARG A 59 -26.64 -30.20 14.87
C ARG A 59 -25.32 -29.49 15.19
N ILE A 60 -24.23 -29.84 14.51
CA ILE A 60 -22.89 -29.33 14.74
C ILE A 60 -22.59 -28.31 13.65
N LYS A 61 -22.27 -27.09 14.06
CA LYS A 61 -21.90 -26.00 13.18
C LYS A 61 -20.47 -25.59 13.46
N ILE A 62 -19.67 -25.48 12.41
CA ILE A 62 -18.32 -24.91 12.50
C ILE A 62 -18.45 -23.40 12.37
N ILE A 63 -17.93 -22.67 13.35
CA ILE A 63 -17.86 -21.20 13.35
C ILE A 63 -16.39 -20.81 13.29
N PRO A 64 -15.95 -20.14 12.21
CA PRO A 64 -14.56 -19.68 12.11
C PRO A 64 -14.30 -18.51 13.08
N ILE A 65 -13.08 -18.39 13.56
CA ILE A 65 -12.61 -17.37 14.49
C ILE A 65 -11.49 -16.59 13.80
N ALA A 66 -11.65 -15.28 13.67
CA ALA A 66 -10.66 -14.44 13.02
C ALA A 66 -9.36 -14.36 13.85
N PRO A 67 -8.18 -14.38 13.21
CA PRO A 67 -6.92 -14.14 13.89
C PRO A 67 -6.75 -12.67 14.27
N ASN A 68 -5.92 -12.43 15.27
CA ASN A 68 -5.44 -11.09 15.56
C ASN A 68 -4.39 -10.70 14.51
N ARG A 69 -4.58 -9.55 13.88
CA ARG A 69 -3.64 -9.03 12.89
C ARG A 69 -2.33 -8.62 13.55
N GLY A 70 -1.20 -8.93 12.93
CA GLY A 70 0.13 -8.55 13.40
C GLY A 70 0.29 -7.03 13.56
N LEU A 71 1.07 -6.61 14.55
CA LEU A 71 1.39 -5.21 14.81
C LEU A 71 2.51 -4.72 13.87
N ILE A 72 2.54 -3.43 13.56
CA ILE A 72 3.59 -2.83 12.73
C ILE A 72 4.38 -1.87 13.61
N TYR A 73 5.69 -2.05 13.65
CA TYR A 73 6.62 -1.24 14.43
C TYR A 73 7.56 -0.45 13.50
N ASP A 74 8.05 0.69 14.00
CA ASP A 74 9.16 1.42 13.41
C ASP A 74 10.49 0.76 13.78
N ARG A 75 11.60 1.26 13.22
CA ARG A 75 12.94 0.70 13.46
C ARG A 75 13.42 0.80 14.92
N ASN A 76 12.76 1.62 15.73
CA ASN A 76 13.07 1.92 17.14
C ASN A 76 12.09 1.23 18.12
N GLY A 77 11.08 0.50 17.61
CA GLY A 77 10.09 -0.21 18.42
C GLY A 77 8.80 0.57 18.70
N GLU A 78 8.58 1.72 18.06
CA GLU A 78 7.34 2.49 18.18
C GLU A 78 6.21 1.88 17.35
N LEU A 79 4.99 1.83 17.90
CA LEU A 79 3.82 1.26 17.21
C LEU A 79 3.31 2.19 16.10
N LEU A 80 3.41 1.73 14.86
CA LEU A 80 2.93 2.43 13.68
C LEU A 80 1.50 2.03 13.28
N ALA A 81 1.13 0.77 13.52
CA ALA A 81 -0.24 0.28 13.36
C ALA A 81 -0.54 -0.78 14.42
N GLU A 82 -1.64 -0.57 15.14
CA GLU A 82 -2.08 -1.43 16.23
C GLU A 82 -3.55 -1.82 16.10
N ASN A 83 -4.03 -2.71 16.97
CA ASN A 83 -5.44 -3.09 17.00
C ASN A 83 -6.08 -2.59 18.31
N GLN A 84 -7.03 -1.67 18.20
CA GLN A 84 -7.76 -1.13 19.35
C GLN A 84 -9.19 -1.70 19.42
N PRO A 85 -9.73 -1.91 20.63
CA PRO A 85 -11.12 -2.32 20.81
C PRO A 85 -12.05 -1.17 20.43
N VAL A 86 -12.92 -1.41 19.45
CA VAL A 86 -13.95 -0.47 19.03
C VAL A 86 -15.32 -1.02 19.41
N TYR A 87 -16.05 -0.22 20.18
CA TYR A 87 -17.40 -0.55 20.60
C TYR A 87 -18.40 -0.18 19.50
N SER A 88 -19.27 -1.12 19.16
CA SER A 88 -20.37 -0.93 18.23
C SER A 88 -21.68 -1.36 18.88
N LEU A 89 -22.75 -0.60 18.63
CA LEU A 89 -24.10 -0.94 19.05
C LEU A 89 -24.73 -1.82 17.97
N GLU A 90 -24.96 -3.08 18.29
CA GLU A 90 -25.49 -4.06 17.34
C GLU A 90 -26.90 -4.51 17.72
N LEU A 91 -27.74 -4.70 16.70
CA LEU A 91 -29.13 -5.12 16.84
C LEU A 91 -29.26 -6.51 16.22
N THR A 92 -29.89 -7.43 16.93
CA THR A 92 -30.36 -8.70 16.35
C THR A 92 -31.84 -8.54 15.97
N PRO A 93 -32.18 -8.33 14.69
CA PRO A 93 -33.55 -7.97 14.29
C PRO A 93 -34.63 -8.93 14.77
N GLU A 94 -34.32 -10.23 14.83
CA GLU A 94 -35.26 -11.28 15.25
C GLU A 94 -35.52 -11.32 16.76
N LYS A 95 -34.67 -10.66 17.57
CA LYS A 95 -34.90 -10.50 19.02
C LYS A 95 -35.70 -9.24 19.35
N ILE A 96 -35.94 -8.38 18.35
CA ILE A 96 -36.58 -7.06 18.51
C ILE A 96 -38.02 -7.12 17.99
N LYS A 97 -38.98 -6.70 18.81
CA LYS A 97 -40.41 -6.68 18.41
C LYS A 97 -40.73 -5.61 17.39
N ASN A 98 -40.30 -4.37 17.65
CA ASN A 98 -40.49 -3.22 16.77
C ASN A 98 -39.16 -2.46 16.65
N ILE A 99 -38.55 -2.55 15.47
CA ILE A 99 -37.20 -2.02 15.22
C ILE A 99 -37.22 -0.50 15.19
N ASP A 100 -38.19 0.10 14.50
CA ASP A 100 -38.25 1.56 14.35
C ASP A 100 -38.49 2.23 15.72
N ALA A 101 -39.41 1.68 16.52
CA ALA A 101 -39.61 2.15 17.90
C ALA A 101 -38.37 1.96 18.79
N THR A 102 -37.60 0.88 18.57
CA THR A 102 -36.34 0.65 19.29
C THR A 102 -35.31 1.71 18.91
N ILE A 103 -35.16 2.01 17.62
CA ILE A 103 -34.24 3.05 17.12
C ILE A 103 -34.63 4.42 17.68
N THR A 104 -35.91 4.79 17.66
CA THR A 104 -36.39 6.05 18.26
C THR A 104 -36.09 6.10 19.76
N GLY A 105 -36.27 4.98 20.48
CA GLY A 105 -35.87 4.90 21.88
C GLY A 105 -34.37 5.07 22.09
N LEU A 106 -33.53 4.49 21.22
CA LEU A 106 -32.07 4.64 21.27
C LEU A 106 -31.63 6.09 20.95
N GLN A 107 -32.32 6.80 20.06
CA GLN A 107 -32.07 8.21 19.77
C GLN A 107 -32.24 9.13 20.98
N THR A 108 -32.98 8.71 22.02
CA THR A 108 -33.11 9.49 23.26
C THR A 108 -31.88 9.44 24.17
N ILE A 109 -31.03 8.42 24.00
CA ILE A 109 -29.84 8.18 24.85
C ILE A 109 -28.52 8.33 24.09
N LEU A 110 -28.56 8.17 22.76
CA LEU A 110 -27.41 8.20 21.87
C LEU A 110 -27.70 9.09 20.66
N GLU A 111 -26.68 9.79 20.19
CA GLU A 111 -26.75 10.55 18.95
C GLU A 111 -26.65 9.58 17.77
N ILE A 112 -27.78 9.32 17.12
CA ILE A 112 -27.88 8.44 15.94
C ILE A 112 -28.40 9.26 14.77
N SER A 113 -27.60 9.39 13.73
CA SER A 113 -27.94 10.17 12.54
C SER A 113 -28.87 9.40 11.59
N GLU A 114 -29.56 10.12 10.71
CA GLU A 114 -30.35 9.51 9.62
C GLU A 114 -29.48 8.67 8.66
N GLU A 115 -28.20 9.02 8.50
CA GLU A 115 -27.25 8.26 7.68
C GLU A 115 -26.93 6.89 8.31
N ASP A 116 -26.82 6.84 9.64
CA ASP A 116 -26.61 5.58 10.40
C ASP A 116 -27.82 4.65 10.25
N ILE A 117 -29.03 5.19 10.38
CA ILE A 117 -30.28 4.44 10.24
C ILE A 117 -30.42 3.89 8.81
N THR A 118 -30.14 4.73 7.82
CA THR A 118 -30.18 4.33 6.40
C THR A 118 -29.18 3.21 6.12
N SER A 119 -27.95 3.33 6.66
CA SER A 119 -26.90 2.32 6.54
C SER A 119 -27.29 1.01 7.23
N PHE A 120 -27.86 1.08 8.43
CA PHE A 120 -28.38 -0.07 9.17
C PHE A 120 -29.46 -0.83 8.37
N HIS A 121 -30.45 -0.15 7.80
CA HIS A 121 -31.49 -0.82 7.01
C HIS A 121 -30.92 -1.49 5.75
N LYS A 122 -29.93 -0.88 5.10
CA LYS A 122 -29.23 -1.46 3.94
C LYS A 122 -28.44 -2.71 4.32
N GLU A 123 -27.69 -2.65 5.42
CA GLU A 123 -26.91 -3.74 5.98
C GLU A 123 -27.82 -4.91 6.40
N ARG A 124 -28.94 -4.59 7.09
CA ARG A 124 -29.95 -5.55 7.51
C ARG A 124 -30.53 -6.36 6.35
N ARG A 125 -30.85 -5.70 5.22
CA ARG A 125 -31.37 -6.40 4.01
C ARG A 125 -30.36 -7.39 3.41
N ARG A 126 -29.06 -7.16 3.63
CA ARG A 126 -27.97 -8.01 3.13
C ARG A 126 -27.56 -9.09 4.15
N SER A 127 -27.88 -8.89 5.42
CA SER A 127 -27.52 -9.81 6.50
C SER A 127 -28.38 -11.08 6.48
N ARG A 128 -27.77 -12.21 6.88
CA ARG A 128 -28.51 -13.46 7.10
C ARG A 128 -29.35 -13.35 8.37
N ARG A 129 -30.45 -14.12 8.44
CA ARG A 129 -31.29 -14.19 9.65
C ARG A 129 -30.49 -14.54 10.90
N PHE A 130 -30.85 -13.94 12.03
CA PHE A 130 -30.24 -14.10 13.36
C PHE A 130 -28.79 -13.61 13.49
N LYS A 131 -28.26 -12.88 12.50
CA LYS A 131 -26.98 -12.19 12.63
C LYS A 131 -27.22 -10.80 13.23
N SER A 132 -26.36 -10.40 14.16
CA SER A 132 -26.34 -9.02 14.65
C SER A 132 -25.92 -8.07 13.53
N VAL A 133 -26.53 -6.89 13.49
CA VAL A 133 -26.29 -5.84 12.50
C VAL A 133 -25.92 -4.56 13.24
N PRO A 134 -24.78 -3.92 12.93
CA PRO A 134 -24.38 -2.69 13.59
C PRO A 134 -25.32 -1.54 13.21
N LEU A 135 -25.81 -0.81 14.21
CA LEU A 135 -26.56 0.45 14.04
C LEU A 135 -25.64 1.65 14.19
N LEU A 136 -24.81 1.66 15.23
CA LEU A 136 -23.84 2.72 15.49
C LEU A 136 -22.47 2.09 15.70
N THR A 137 -21.44 2.66 15.08
CA THR A 137 -20.04 2.22 15.22
C THR A 137 -19.23 3.30 15.94
N GLN A 138 -18.14 2.91 16.60
CA GLN A 138 -17.24 3.83 17.31
C GLN A 138 -17.90 4.56 18.49
N LEU A 139 -18.60 3.81 19.35
CA LEU A 139 -19.15 4.40 20.57
C LEU A 139 -18.02 4.89 21.47
N THR A 140 -18.16 6.10 21.99
CA THR A 140 -17.29 6.60 23.06
C THR A 140 -17.54 5.80 24.35
N GLU A 141 -16.58 5.78 25.26
CA GLU A 141 -16.74 5.13 26.57
C GLU A 141 -17.98 5.67 27.33
N GLU A 142 -18.25 6.97 27.18
CA GLU A 142 -19.44 7.61 27.74
C GLU A 142 -20.72 7.07 27.10
N GLN A 143 -20.77 6.95 25.77
CA GLN A 143 -21.92 6.37 25.06
C GLN A 143 -22.15 4.90 25.44
N VAL A 144 -21.06 4.12 25.57
CA VAL A 144 -21.12 2.74 26.07
C VAL A 144 -21.73 2.74 27.47
N ALA A 145 -21.25 3.56 28.39
CA ALA A 145 -21.77 3.64 29.75
C ALA A 145 -23.26 4.05 29.78
N ARG A 146 -23.65 5.08 29.02
CA ARG A 146 -25.05 5.55 28.89
C ARG A 146 -25.98 4.45 28.36
N PHE A 147 -25.51 3.67 27.39
CA PHE A 147 -26.29 2.54 26.88
C PHE A 147 -26.32 1.38 27.88
N SER A 148 -25.19 1.01 28.49
CA SER A 148 -25.09 -0.11 29.43
C SER A 148 -26.08 0.01 30.60
N VAL A 149 -26.27 1.22 31.16
CA VAL A 149 -27.26 1.43 32.24
C VAL A 149 -28.71 1.31 31.75
N ASN A 150 -28.97 1.51 30.45
CA ASN A 150 -30.29 1.40 29.84
C ASN A 150 -30.51 0.09 29.07
N GLN A 151 -29.52 -0.81 29.02
CA GLN A 151 -29.53 -2.01 28.16
C GLN A 151 -30.76 -2.91 28.43
N TYR A 152 -31.23 -2.97 29.67
CA TYR A 152 -32.42 -3.73 30.05
C TYR A 152 -33.71 -3.28 29.34
N LYS A 153 -33.77 -2.02 28.86
CA LYS A 153 -34.91 -1.44 28.13
C LYS A 153 -34.92 -1.83 26.65
N PHE A 154 -33.81 -2.34 26.12
CA PHE A 154 -33.63 -2.59 24.69
C PHE A 154 -33.32 -4.08 24.40
N PRO A 155 -34.29 -5.00 24.55
CA PRO A 155 -34.08 -6.41 24.24
C PRO A 155 -33.65 -6.62 22.79
N GLY A 156 -32.56 -7.35 22.58
CA GLY A 156 -32.01 -7.62 21.24
C GLY A 156 -31.00 -6.57 20.75
N VAL A 157 -30.67 -5.58 21.57
CA VAL A 157 -29.60 -4.61 21.35
C VAL A 157 -28.44 -4.91 22.30
N GLU A 158 -27.23 -4.95 21.78
CA GLU A 158 -26.02 -5.23 22.57
C GLU A 158 -24.85 -4.36 22.13
N VAL A 159 -23.91 -4.11 23.05
CA VAL A 159 -22.62 -3.50 22.72
C VAL A 159 -21.65 -4.63 22.43
N SER A 160 -21.13 -4.66 21.20
CA SER A 160 -20.07 -5.56 20.80
C SER A 160 -18.75 -4.80 20.76
N ALA A 161 -17.73 -5.33 21.42
CA ALA A 161 -16.34 -4.89 21.23
C ALA A 161 -15.70 -5.72 20.11
N LYS A 162 -15.14 -5.06 19.11
CA LYS A 162 -14.36 -5.72 18.04
C LYS A 162 -13.03 -5.01 17.89
N LEU A 163 -11.96 -5.78 17.72
CA LEU A 163 -10.66 -5.20 17.40
C LEU A 163 -10.71 -4.60 15.99
N LYS A 164 -10.34 -3.33 15.90
CA LYS A 164 -10.17 -2.60 14.65
C LYS A 164 -8.78 -2.01 14.59
N ARG A 165 -8.27 -1.87 13.37
CA ARG A 165 -6.94 -1.31 13.13
C ARG A 165 -6.92 0.17 13.48
N TYR A 166 -5.82 0.64 14.05
CA TYR A 166 -5.62 2.04 14.41
C TYR A 166 -4.21 2.48 14.01
N TYR A 167 -4.11 3.68 13.45
CA TYR A 167 -2.87 4.29 12.97
C TYR A 167 -2.59 5.57 13.78
N PRO A 168 -1.71 5.51 14.80
CA PRO A 168 -1.47 6.63 15.72
C PRO A 168 -0.97 7.91 15.03
N TYR A 169 -0.17 7.77 13.98
CA TYR A 169 0.45 8.89 13.26
C TYR A 169 -0.35 9.37 12.04
N GLY A 170 -1.54 8.81 11.82
CA GLY A 170 -2.51 9.26 10.83
C GLY A 170 -1.90 9.53 9.45
N SER A 171 -2.07 10.77 8.96
CA SER A 171 -1.72 11.19 7.61
C SER A 171 -0.23 11.13 7.29
N ALA A 172 0.65 11.12 8.29
CA ALA A 172 2.09 11.11 8.05
C ALA A 172 2.60 9.79 7.44
N LEU A 173 1.86 8.69 7.62
CA LEU A 173 2.27 7.34 7.20
C LEU A 173 1.35 6.69 6.17
N THR A 174 0.31 7.39 5.73
CA THR A 174 -0.77 6.82 4.90
C THR A 174 -0.28 6.11 3.66
N HIS A 175 0.63 6.69 2.89
CA HIS A 175 1.08 6.07 1.64
C HIS A 175 2.15 4.99 1.84
N VAL A 176 2.76 4.94 3.02
CA VAL A 176 3.74 3.91 3.39
C VAL A 176 3.03 2.70 3.96
N LEU A 177 2.30 2.90 5.06
CA LEU A 177 1.56 1.82 5.73
C LEU A 177 0.34 1.40 4.93
N GLY A 178 -0.35 2.36 4.34
CA GLY A 178 -1.70 2.16 3.86
C GLY A 178 -2.72 2.02 4.95
N TYR A 179 -3.79 1.32 4.61
CA TYR A 179 -4.86 1.03 5.55
C TYR A 179 -5.53 -0.30 5.23
N VAL A 180 -6.12 -0.89 6.25
CA VAL A 180 -7.13 -1.94 6.10
C VAL A 180 -8.51 -1.32 5.99
N SER A 181 -9.36 -1.91 5.17
CA SER A 181 -10.78 -1.59 5.19
C SER A 181 -11.61 -2.79 4.75
N ARG A 182 -12.93 -2.65 4.83
CA ARG A 182 -13.87 -3.73 4.57
C ARG A 182 -13.60 -4.42 3.22
N ILE A 183 -13.63 -5.75 3.24
CA ILE A 183 -13.51 -6.59 2.05
C ILE A 183 -14.67 -6.26 1.09
N ASN A 184 -14.33 -6.05 -0.19
CA ASN A 184 -15.29 -5.86 -1.27
C ASN A 184 -15.25 -7.02 -2.26
N ASP A 185 -16.16 -7.03 -3.23
CA ASP A 185 -16.29 -8.12 -4.20
C ASP A 185 -15.01 -8.36 -5.04
N LYS A 186 -14.23 -7.31 -5.30
CA LYS A 186 -12.95 -7.45 -6.02
C LYS A 186 -11.88 -8.13 -5.16
N ASP A 187 -11.88 -7.84 -3.85
CA ASP A 187 -10.98 -8.54 -2.93
C ASP A 187 -11.36 -10.01 -2.80
N ILE A 188 -12.66 -10.34 -2.73
CA ILE A 188 -13.12 -11.74 -2.73
C ILE A 188 -12.65 -12.45 -4.00
N GLN A 189 -12.89 -11.86 -5.17
CA GLN A 189 -12.41 -12.43 -6.45
C GLN A 189 -10.89 -12.62 -6.48
N ARG A 190 -10.12 -11.69 -5.90
CA ARG A 190 -8.66 -11.82 -5.75
C ARG A 190 -8.31 -12.99 -4.83
N LEU A 191 -8.91 -13.06 -3.65
CA LEU A 191 -8.70 -14.12 -2.67
C LEU A 191 -9.08 -15.50 -3.23
N THR A 192 -10.18 -15.62 -3.98
CA THR A 192 -10.56 -16.86 -4.66
C THR A 192 -9.53 -17.25 -5.71
N ARG A 193 -9.04 -16.30 -6.52
CA ARG A 193 -7.99 -16.56 -7.52
C ARG A 193 -6.66 -17.02 -6.89
N GLU A 194 -6.33 -16.45 -5.74
CA GLU A 194 -5.13 -16.79 -4.97
C GLU A 194 -5.32 -18.02 -4.06
N ASN A 195 -6.48 -18.68 -4.09
CA ASN A 195 -6.85 -19.80 -3.21
C ASN A 195 -6.77 -19.48 -1.70
N LYS A 196 -7.01 -18.22 -1.32
CA LYS A 196 -6.96 -17.73 0.06
C LYS A 196 -8.33 -17.51 0.68
N GLU A 197 -9.43 -17.61 -0.07
CA GLU A 197 -10.80 -17.35 0.42
C GLU A 197 -11.16 -18.10 1.70
N ALA A 198 -10.71 -19.35 1.84
CA ALA A 198 -10.93 -20.15 3.06
C ALA A 198 -10.32 -19.51 4.32
N ASN A 199 -9.19 -18.82 4.19
CA ASN A 199 -8.50 -18.14 5.28
C ASN A 199 -9.26 -16.91 5.80
N TYR A 200 -10.17 -16.36 4.98
CA TYR A 200 -10.87 -15.10 5.25
C TYR A 200 -12.34 -15.30 5.66
N GLN A 201 -12.78 -16.53 5.97
CA GLN A 201 -14.20 -16.77 6.31
C GLN A 201 -14.69 -16.02 7.56
N ALA A 202 -13.80 -15.72 8.51
CA ALA A 202 -14.11 -14.92 9.70
C ALA A 202 -13.60 -13.48 9.62
N THR A 203 -12.77 -13.16 8.63
CA THR A 203 -12.13 -11.86 8.48
C THR A 203 -12.95 -10.98 7.55
N HIS A 204 -13.18 -9.73 7.95
CA HIS A 204 -14.05 -8.81 7.21
C HIS A 204 -13.32 -7.58 6.67
N ASP A 205 -12.05 -7.40 7.05
CA ASP A 205 -11.19 -6.29 6.67
C ASP A 205 -9.90 -6.83 6.02
N ILE A 206 -9.34 -6.11 5.06
CA ILE A 206 -8.13 -6.50 4.33
C ILE A 206 -7.29 -5.26 4.01
N GLY A 207 -5.96 -5.40 3.97
CA GLY A 207 -5.05 -4.36 3.51
C GLY A 207 -5.36 -3.89 2.09
N LYS A 208 -5.46 -2.57 1.89
CA LYS A 208 -5.85 -1.96 0.60
C LYS A 208 -4.70 -1.32 -0.17
N LEU A 209 -3.69 -0.84 0.52
CA LEU A 209 -2.48 -0.25 -0.08
C LEU A 209 -1.31 -0.33 0.89
N GLY A 210 -0.11 0.03 0.41
CA GLY A 210 1.11 0.10 1.23
C GLY A 210 1.48 -1.23 1.86
N ILE A 211 2.18 -1.15 3.00
CA ILE A 211 2.65 -2.30 3.79
C ILE A 211 1.50 -3.20 4.24
N GLU A 212 0.36 -2.62 4.63
CA GLU A 212 -0.83 -3.38 5.04
C GLU A 212 -1.29 -4.33 3.92
N ARG A 213 -1.20 -3.92 2.66
CA ARG A 213 -1.55 -4.78 1.52
C ARG A 213 -0.42 -5.68 1.08
N TYR A 214 0.82 -5.18 1.04
CA TYR A 214 1.95 -5.96 0.55
C TYR A 214 2.26 -7.16 1.45
N TYR A 215 2.26 -6.94 2.77
CA TYR A 215 2.48 -7.98 3.77
C TYR A 215 1.18 -8.51 4.37
N GLU A 216 0.07 -8.44 3.63
CA GLU A 216 -1.26 -8.90 4.09
C GLU A 216 -1.21 -10.35 4.60
N ASP A 217 -0.53 -11.25 3.89
CA ASP A 217 -0.46 -12.66 4.27
C ASP A 217 0.29 -12.88 5.59
N ILE A 218 1.36 -12.10 5.83
CA ILE A 218 2.16 -12.16 7.06
C ILE A 218 1.38 -11.57 8.23
N LEU A 219 0.72 -10.44 8.00
CA LEU A 219 -0.03 -9.69 9.00
C LEU A 219 -1.36 -10.35 9.36
N HIS A 220 -2.01 -11.08 8.45
CA HIS A 220 -3.33 -11.64 8.68
C HIS A 220 -3.30 -12.78 9.71
N GLY A 221 -2.38 -13.74 9.58
CA GLY A 221 -2.38 -14.96 10.38
C GLY A 221 -3.35 -16.03 9.87
N LEU A 222 -3.67 -17.01 10.71
CA LEU A 222 -4.54 -18.15 10.36
C LEU A 222 -5.77 -18.21 11.26
N PRO A 223 -6.98 -18.35 10.70
CA PRO A 223 -8.21 -18.43 11.47
C PRO A 223 -8.26 -19.73 12.27
N GLY A 224 -8.81 -19.60 13.47
CA GLY A 224 -9.21 -20.73 14.28
C GLY A 224 -10.63 -21.13 13.93
N TYR A 225 -11.17 -22.10 14.66
CA TYR A 225 -12.57 -22.45 14.56
C TYR A 225 -13.08 -23.06 15.87
N GLN A 226 -14.39 -22.96 16.05
CA GLN A 226 -15.10 -23.66 17.11
C GLN A 226 -16.22 -24.52 16.51
N GLU A 227 -16.31 -25.75 16.97
CA GLU A 227 -17.43 -26.64 16.69
C GLU A 227 -18.49 -26.40 17.76
N VAL A 228 -19.68 -25.94 17.37
CA VAL A 228 -20.77 -25.63 18.29
C VAL A 228 -22.00 -26.49 18.01
N GLU A 229 -22.66 -26.93 19.06
CA GLU A 229 -23.96 -27.59 18.98
C GLU A 229 -25.07 -26.54 18.89
N VAL A 230 -25.89 -26.58 17.83
CA VAL A 230 -27.03 -25.68 17.62
C VAL A 230 -28.36 -26.41 17.77
N ASN A 231 -29.37 -25.69 18.29
CA ASN A 231 -30.74 -26.20 18.32
C ASN A 231 -31.45 -26.01 16.96
N SER A 232 -32.68 -26.52 16.85
CA SER A 232 -33.52 -26.38 15.63
C SER A 232 -33.82 -24.93 15.21
N ARG A 233 -33.57 -23.95 16.09
CA ARG A 233 -33.71 -22.51 15.81
C ARG A 233 -32.37 -21.83 15.53
N GLY A 234 -31.27 -22.58 15.45
CA GLY A 234 -29.92 -22.08 15.17
C GLY A 234 -29.21 -21.42 16.37
N ARG A 235 -29.73 -21.55 17.60
CA ARG A 235 -29.06 -21.04 18.80
C ARG A 235 -27.98 -21.99 19.25
N ILE A 236 -26.82 -21.43 19.62
CA ILE A 236 -25.69 -22.16 20.19
C ILE A 236 -26.07 -22.66 21.60
N ILE A 237 -25.94 -23.96 21.83
CA ILE A 237 -26.17 -24.63 23.12
C ILE A 237 -24.84 -24.75 23.88
N ARG A 238 -23.80 -25.27 23.20
CA ARG A 238 -22.46 -25.48 23.77
C ARG A 238 -21.38 -25.57 22.70
N THR A 239 -20.14 -25.34 23.10
CA THR A 239 -18.94 -25.56 22.27
C THR A 239 -18.42 -26.97 22.52
N LEU A 240 -18.25 -27.76 21.45
CA LEU A 240 -17.75 -29.13 21.47
C LEU A 240 -16.23 -29.18 21.34
N LYS A 241 -15.67 -28.32 20.49
CA LYS A 241 -14.23 -28.21 20.23
C LYS A 241 -13.88 -26.76 19.95
N TYR A 242 -12.72 -26.33 20.43
CA TYR A 242 -12.17 -25.01 20.18
C TYR A 242 -10.73 -25.15 19.72
N VAL A 243 -10.42 -24.58 18.55
CA VAL A 243 -9.07 -24.45 18.02
C VAL A 243 -8.77 -22.96 17.92
N PRO A 244 -7.83 -22.43 18.72
CA PRO A 244 -7.50 -21.01 18.71
C PRO A 244 -6.94 -20.59 17.35
N PRO A 245 -7.20 -19.33 16.91
CA PRO A 245 -6.52 -18.78 15.75
C PRO A 245 -5.03 -18.57 16.03
N VAL A 246 -4.23 -18.59 14.96
CA VAL A 246 -2.81 -18.22 15.00
C VAL A 246 -2.72 -16.74 14.64
N PRO A 247 -2.24 -15.85 15.53
CA PRO A 247 -2.10 -14.44 15.22
C PRO A 247 -1.11 -14.23 14.06
N GLY A 248 -1.32 -13.16 13.29
CA GLY A 248 -0.35 -12.73 12.29
C GLY A 248 0.98 -12.33 12.94
N LYS A 249 2.06 -12.41 12.16
CA LYS A 249 3.38 -11.99 12.63
C LYS A 249 3.44 -10.48 12.73
N ASP A 250 4.10 -9.98 13.75
CA ASP A 250 4.41 -8.56 13.79
C ASP A 250 5.56 -8.27 12.84
N ILE A 251 5.63 -7.05 12.33
CA ILE A 251 6.69 -6.61 11.43
C ILE A 251 7.33 -5.33 11.95
N VAL A 252 8.64 -5.22 11.75
CA VAL A 252 9.45 -4.05 12.06
C VAL A 252 9.85 -3.42 10.74
N LEU A 253 9.58 -2.13 10.56
CA LEU A 253 9.96 -1.39 9.37
C LEU A 253 11.31 -0.68 9.56
N ASN A 254 11.95 -0.29 8.45
CA ASN A 254 13.12 0.59 8.41
C ASN A 254 12.76 2.06 8.66
N ILE A 255 11.46 2.39 8.62
CA ILE A 255 10.95 3.74 8.90
C ILE A 255 11.40 4.16 10.30
N ASP A 256 11.97 5.35 10.39
CA ASP A 256 12.15 6.09 11.62
C ASP A 256 11.02 7.11 11.75
N ILE A 257 10.15 6.93 12.75
CA ILE A 257 8.97 7.79 12.86
C ILE A 257 9.32 9.26 13.14
N ASN A 258 10.45 9.52 13.81
CA ASN A 258 10.88 10.89 14.10
C ASN A 258 11.33 11.60 12.83
N ILE A 259 12.06 10.91 11.95
CA ILE A 259 12.46 11.43 10.64
C ILE A 259 11.22 11.62 9.75
N GLN A 260 10.34 10.62 9.68
CA GLN A 260 9.10 10.69 8.90
C GLN A 260 8.25 11.91 9.28
N MET A 261 8.01 12.12 10.57
CA MET A 261 7.21 13.26 11.05
C MET A 261 7.89 14.61 10.79
N TYR A 262 9.21 14.69 10.95
CA TYR A 262 9.97 15.89 10.64
C TYR A 262 9.86 16.26 9.16
N VAL A 263 10.08 15.30 8.26
CA VAL A 263 9.94 15.48 6.82
C VAL A 263 8.51 15.86 6.43
N TYR A 264 7.51 15.21 7.03
CA TYR A 264 6.09 15.51 6.81
C TYR A 264 5.75 16.96 7.16
N LYS A 265 6.25 17.47 8.30
CA LYS A 265 6.10 18.87 8.70
C LYS A 265 6.82 19.83 7.74
N LEU A 266 8.03 19.49 7.29
CA LEU A 266 8.81 20.33 6.36
C LEU A 266 8.13 20.53 5.00
N LEU A 267 7.35 19.56 4.54
CA LEU A 267 6.58 19.71 3.31
C LEU A 267 5.40 20.69 3.48
N ASN A 268 4.85 20.82 4.69
CA ASN A 268 3.79 21.77 5.04
C ASN A 268 2.65 21.79 4.01
N GLN A 269 2.10 20.61 3.71
CA GLN A 269 1.02 20.38 2.73
C GLN A 269 1.34 20.73 1.27
N ARG A 270 2.57 21.18 0.94
CA ARG A 270 2.97 21.38 -0.45
C ARG A 270 2.94 20.06 -1.21
N ARG A 271 2.54 20.11 -2.48
CA ARG A 271 2.54 18.94 -3.36
C ARG A 271 3.97 18.47 -3.60
N GLY A 272 4.28 17.25 -3.21
CA GLY A 272 5.63 16.73 -3.33
C GLY A 272 5.84 15.37 -2.68
N ALA A 273 7.07 14.89 -2.81
CA ALA A 273 7.53 13.63 -2.28
C ALA A 273 8.95 13.77 -1.74
N VAL A 274 9.24 13.10 -0.63
CA VAL A 274 10.58 12.98 -0.06
C VAL A 274 10.84 11.53 0.27
N ILE A 275 12.04 11.05 -0.06
CA ILE A 275 12.52 9.72 0.25
C ILE A 275 13.87 9.87 0.94
N VAL A 276 14.06 9.14 2.02
CA VAL A 276 15.32 9.02 2.75
C VAL A 276 15.67 7.54 2.83
N LEU A 277 16.82 7.17 2.27
CA LEU A 277 17.36 5.81 2.33
C LEU A 277 18.57 5.76 3.26
N ASP A 278 18.69 4.66 4.00
CA ASP A 278 19.92 4.22 4.65
C ASP A 278 20.86 3.67 3.57
N PRO A 279 22.07 4.21 3.38
CA PRO A 279 22.98 3.71 2.37
C PRO A 279 23.40 2.26 2.62
N ASN A 280 23.48 1.80 3.87
CA ASN A 280 24.05 0.48 4.17
C ASN A 280 23.29 -0.69 3.50
N ASP A 281 21.97 -0.59 3.42
CA ASP A 281 21.11 -1.67 2.90
C ASP A 281 19.95 -1.17 2.01
N ASN A 282 19.87 0.13 1.72
CA ASN A 282 18.71 0.79 1.09
C ASN A 282 17.41 0.68 1.90
N GLY A 283 17.50 0.52 3.23
CA GLY A 283 16.36 0.62 4.13
C GLY A 283 15.72 2.01 4.05
N VAL A 284 14.41 2.06 3.82
CA VAL A 284 13.69 3.33 3.70
C VAL A 284 13.46 3.92 5.10
N LEU A 285 14.20 4.98 5.44
CA LEU A 285 14.11 5.68 6.73
C LEU A 285 12.89 6.59 6.81
N ALA A 286 12.55 7.25 5.70
CA ALA A 286 11.36 8.06 5.56
C ALA A 286 10.89 8.06 4.11
N MET A 287 9.57 8.01 3.94
CA MET A 287 8.91 8.04 2.64
C MET A 287 7.62 8.84 2.77
N VAL A 288 7.68 10.11 2.36
CA VAL A 288 6.58 11.06 2.57
C VAL A 288 6.03 11.49 1.22
N SER A 289 4.71 11.38 1.06
CA SER A 289 3.94 11.96 -0.05
C SER A 289 2.99 13.01 0.51
N SER A 290 2.96 14.19 -0.09
CA SER A 290 2.16 15.33 0.35
C SER A 290 1.39 15.95 -0.83
N PRO A 291 0.14 16.42 -0.61
CA PRO A 291 -0.64 16.27 0.62
C PRO A 291 -1.07 14.81 0.85
N SER A 292 -1.41 14.51 2.11
CA SER A 292 -1.86 13.18 2.56
C SER A 292 -3.26 13.25 3.18
N TYR A 293 -3.76 12.12 3.67
CA TYR A 293 -5.09 11.97 4.24
C TYR A 293 -5.07 10.98 5.40
N ASP A 294 -6.05 11.05 6.31
CA ASP A 294 -6.11 10.17 7.48
C ASP A 294 -6.59 8.75 7.10
N PRO A 295 -5.77 7.69 7.33
CA PRO A 295 -6.13 6.30 7.04
C PRO A 295 -7.22 5.76 7.97
N ASN A 296 -7.35 6.29 9.20
CA ASN A 296 -8.32 5.80 10.18
C ASN A 296 -9.76 5.96 9.70
N LYS A 297 -10.03 6.96 8.85
CA LYS A 297 -11.35 7.16 8.21
C LYS A 297 -11.80 5.96 7.37
N PHE A 298 -10.86 5.18 6.83
CA PHE A 298 -11.18 4.03 5.99
C PHE A 298 -11.43 2.75 6.77
N VAL A 299 -10.82 2.60 7.95
CA VAL A 299 -10.96 1.39 8.80
C VAL A 299 -12.42 1.14 9.19
N HIS A 300 -13.14 2.22 9.49
CA HIS A 300 -14.52 2.16 9.96
C HIS A 300 -15.56 2.29 8.84
N GLY A 301 -15.10 2.49 7.60
CA GLY A 301 -15.95 2.80 6.45
C GLY A 301 -16.07 4.31 6.25
N ILE A 302 -15.33 4.84 5.29
CA ILE A 302 -15.35 6.26 4.95
C ILE A 302 -16.72 6.66 4.38
N SER A 303 -17.24 7.81 4.80
CA SER A 303 -18.50 8.34 4.25
C SER A 303 -18.35 8.70 2.77
N SER A 304 -19.43 8.59 2.01
CA SER A 304 -19.45 8.93 0.58
C SER A 304 -18.98 10.38 0.34
N LYS A 305 -19.40 11.31 1.21
CA LYS A 305 -19.00 12.72 1.15
C LYS A 305 -17.50 12.91 1.37
N ALA A 306 -16.93 12.30 2.42
CA ALA A 306 -15.51 12.42 2.73
C ALA A 306 -14.63 11.76 1.65
N TYR A 307 -15.05 10.60 1.14
CA TYR A 307 -14.33 9.93 0.06
C TYR A 307 -14.39 10.71 -1.25
N SER A 308 -15.56 11.25 -1.60
CA SER A 308 -15.73 12.11 -2.78
C SER A 308 -14.84 13.35 -2.70
N ALA A 309 -14.71 13.97 -1.52
CA ALA A 309 -13.81 15.10 -1.32
C ALA A 309 -12.34 14.75 -1.63
N LEU A 310 -11.86 13.56 -1.23
CA LEU A 310 -10.50 13.10 -1.55
C LEU A 310 -10.30 12.81 -3.05
N LEU A 311 -11.34 12.32 -3.73
CA LEU A 311 -11.29 12.00 -5.16
C LEU A 311 -11.31 13.26 -6.05
N THR A 312 -12.04 14.30 -5.65
CA THR A 312 -12.20 15.54 -6.41
C THR A 312 -11.19 16.62 -6.04
N ASP A 313 -10.39 16.38 -5.00
CA ASP A 313 -9.30 17.26 -4.58
C ASP A 313 -8.30 17.47 -5.73
N LYS A 314 -8.06 18.73 -6.06
CA LYS A 314 -7.12 19.13 -7.11
C LYS A 314 -5.69 18.73 -6.78
N ASP A 315 -5.33 18.68 -5.50
CA ASP A 315 -4.00 18.33 -5.05
C ASP A 315 -3.77 16.82 -4.95
N ARG A 316 -4.78 16.00 -5.29
CA ARG A 316 -4.69 14.54 -5.43
C ARG A 316 -3.99 13.87 -4.23
N PRO A 317 -4.52 13.98 -3.01
CA PRO A 317 -3.90 13.41 -1.81
C PRO A 317 -3.86 11.87 -1.81
N LEU A 318 -4.70 11.21 -2.62
CA LEU A 318 -4.72 9.75 -2.76
C LEU A 318 -3.49 9.20 -3.50
N VAL A 319 -2.77 10.03 -4.26
CA VAL A 319 -1.60 9.60 -5.05
C VAL A 319 -0.38 9.50 -4.15
N ASN A 320 0.25 8.33 -4.15
CA ASN A 320 1.58 8.17 -3.56
C ASN A 320 2.65 8.75 -4.50
N ARG A 321 3.07 9.99 -4.28
CA ARG A 321 4.02 10.68 -5.16
C ARG A 321 5.42 10.09 -5.15
N THR A 322 5.80 9.33 -4.13
CA THR A 322 7.15 8.76 -4.04
C THR A 322 7.36 7.63 -5.05
N THR A 323 6.32 6.86 -5.37
CA THR A 323 6.38 5.67 -6.25
C THR A 323 5.43 5.72 -7.45
N LEU A 324 4.38 6.54 -7.41
CA LEU A 324 3.46 6.77 -8.54
C LEU A 324 3.60 8.16 -9.17
N GLY A 325 4.34 9.07 -8.53
CA GLY A 325 4.66 10.37 -9.11
C GLY A 325 5.60 10.20 -10.30
N ILE A 326 5.14 10.55 -11.50
CA ILE A 326 5.90 10.40 -12.75
C ILE A 326 6.33 11.78 -13.19
N TYR A 327 7.63 12.07 -13.10
CA TYR A 327 8.20 13.37 -13.42
C TYR A 327 9.39 13.21 -14.37
N PRO A 328 9.70 14.17 -15.24
CA PRO A 328 11.00 14.20 -15.89
C PRO A 328 12.08 14.30 -14.81
N PRO A 329 13.06 13.38 -14.74
CA PRO A 329 14.09 13.45 -13.71
C PRO A 329 15.03 14.65 -13.90
N ALA A 330 15.03 15.25 -15.09
CA ALA A 330 15.82 16.44 -15.44
C ALA A 330 17.30 16.27 -15.07
N SER A 331 17.98 17.36 -14.71
CA SER A 331 19.42 17.36 -14.43
C SER A 331 19.89 16.47 -13.27
N THR A 332 18.99 15.81 -12.52
CA THR A 332 19.37 14.83 -11.49
C THR A 332 20.07 13.60 -12.08
N VAL A 333 19.89 13.33 -13.38
CA VAL A 333 20.47 12.14 -14.06
C VAL A 333 21.89 12.33 -14.57
N LYS A 334 22.37 13.58 -14.67
CA LYS A 334 23.68 13.94 -15.21
C LYS A 334 24.85 13.19 -14.54
N PRO A 335 24.87 12.96 -13.21
CA PRO A 335 25.89 12.15 -12.56
C PRO A 335 25.95 10.71 -13.11
N PHE A 336 24.81 10.07 -13.35
CA PHE A 336 24.74 8.70 -13.88
C PHE A 336 25.17 8.65 -15.35
N MET A 337 24.71 9.62 -16.14
CA MET A 337 25.13 9.81 -17.54
C MET A 337 26.64 10.04 -17.67
N ALA A 338 27.25 10.77 -16.74
CA ALA A 338 28.70 11.01 -16.73
C ALA A 338 29.49 9.70 -16.52
N VAL A 339 29.05 8.85 -15.59
CA VAL A 339 29.68 7.53 -15.37
C VAL A 339 29.59 6.68 -16.63
N ALA A 340 28.39 6.57 -17.22
CA ALA A 340 28.17 5.79 -18.43
C ALA A 340 29.03 6.30 -19.61
N ALA A 341 29.10 7.61 -19.80
CA ALA A 341 29.87 8.21 -20.89
C ALA A 341 31.39 8.07 -20.71
N LEU A 342 31.89 8.09 -19.48
CA LEU A 342 33.29 7.81 -19.17
C LEU A 342 33.63 6.33 -19.40
N GLN A 343 32.74 5.42 -19.00
CA GLN A 343 32.94 3.99 -19.18
C GLN A 343 32.89 3.56 -20.65
N GLU A 344 31.98 4.15 -21.44
CA GLU A 344 31.86 3.91 -22.88
C GLU A 344 32.90 4.65 -23.72
N GLU A 345 33.87 5.32 -23.07
CA GLU A 345 34.96 6.10 -23.69
C GLU A 345 34.45 7.23 -24.62
N ILE A 346 33.20 7.66 -24.45
CA ILE A 346 32.59 8.78 -25.18
C ILE A 346 33.20 10.11 -24.73
N ILE A 347 33.53 10.20 -23.45
CA ILE A 347 34.32 11.27 -22.87
C ILE A 347 35.45 10.67 -22.04
N THR A 348 36.50 11.45 -21.82
CA THR A 348 37.58 11.17 -20.89
C THR A 348 37.49 12.12 -19.71
N PRO A 349 38.19 11.85 -18.59
CA PRO A 349 38.33 12.83 -17.50
C PRO A 349 38.92 14.19 -17.91
N TYR A 350 39.55 14.26 -19.08
CA TYR A 350 40.21 15.46 -19.61
C TYR A 350 39.45 16.08 -20.80
N THR A 351 38.30 15.54 -21.18
CA THR A 351 37.50 16.07 -22.28
C THR A 351 36.98 17.45 -21.91
N VAL A 352 37.40 18.46 -22.67
CA VAL A 352 36.93 19.84 -22.55
C VAL A 352 36.13 20.21 -23.79
N ARG A 353 34.95 20.79 -23.59
CA ARG A 353 34.08 21.30 -24.67
C ARG A 353 33.79 22.78 -24.44
N THR A 354 33.63 23.53 -25.51
CA THR A 354 33.22 24.94 -25.42
C THR A 354 31.71 25.01 -25.45
N ASP A 355 31.13 25.63 -24.42
CA ASP A 355 29.72 25.93 -24.30
C ASP A 355 29.44 27.41 -24.64
N PRO A 356 28.83 27.70 -25.80
CA PRO A 356 28.40 29.04 -26.18
C PRO A 356 26.97 29.38 -25.72
N GLY A 357 26.33 28.53 -24.89
CA GLY A 357 24.95 28.69 -24.42
C GLY A 357 23.91 27.95 -25.26
N TYR A 358 24.34 27.21 -26.27
CA TYR A 358 23.49 26.37 -27.10
C TYR A 358 24.29 25.25 -27.77
N TRP A 359 23.58 24.21 -28.20
CA TRP A 359 24.12 23.09 -28.97
C TRP A 359 23.22 22.77 -30.16
N LYS A 360 23.78 22.32 -31.27
CA LYS A 360 23.01 21.99 -32.48
C LYS A 360 23.45 20.65 -33.04
N ILE A 361 22.49 19.85 -33.49
CA ILE A 361 22.75 18.59 -34.18
C ILE A 361 23.64 18.89 -35.42
N PRO A 362 24.82 18.24 -35.52
CA PRO A 362 25.71 18.42 -36.67
C PRO A 362 24.99 18.21 -38.00
N ASN A 363 25.28 19.07 -38.98
CA ASN A 363 24.74 18.99 -40.35
C ASN A 363 23.20 18.96 -40.45
N SER A 364 22.50 19.50 -39.45
CA SER A 364 21.04 19.54 -39.41
C SER A 364 20.48 20.97 -39.52
N LYS A 365 19.24 21.09 -39.99
CA LYS A 365 18.44 22.34 -39.93
C LYS A 365 17.62 22.47 -38.65
N THR A 366 17.78 21.54 -37.70
CA THR A 366 17.06 21.57 -36.42
C THR A 366 17.38 22.84 -35.62
N ARG A 367 16.38 23.31 -34.86
CA ARG A 367 16.56 24.39 -33.90
C ARG A 367 17.67 24.02 -32.89
N PRO A 368 18.46 25.00 -32.41
CA PRO A 368 19.46 24.75 -31.39
C PRO A 368 18.79 24.40 -30.05
N PHE A 369 19.36 23.43 -29.35
CA PHE A 369 19.04 23.09 -27.97
C PHE A 369 19.76 24.10 -27.06
N ARG A 370 19.01 24.82 -26.24
CA ARG A 370 19.56 25.90 -25.41
C ARG A 370 20.12 25.33 -24.11
N ASP A 371 21.16 25.97 -23.62
CA ASP A 371 21.60 25.83 -22.24
C ASP A 371 20.74 26.70 -21.33
N TRP A 372 20.68 26.38 -20.03
CA TRP A 372 20.06 27.25 -19.03
C TRP A 372 20.79 28.60 -18.89
N LEU A 373 22.10 28.65 -19.18
CA LEU A 373 22.87 29.90 -19.22
C LEU A 373 23.00 30.43 -20.65
N ARG A 374 22.30 31.54 -20.94
CA ARG A 374 22.16 32.10 -22.30
C ARG A 374 23.49 32.37 -23.02
N TRP A 375 24.51 32.84 -22.32
CA TRP A 375 25.84 33.16 -22.88
C TRP A 375 26.85 32.01 -22.73
N GLY A 376 26.41 30.88 -22.19
CA GLY A 376 27.22 29.68 -21.99
C GLY A 376 28.26 29.79 -20.88
N HIS A 377 28.86 28.64 -20.60
CA HIS A 377 29.82 28.42 -19.52
C HIS A 377 31.28 28.49 -19.98
N GLY A 378 31.54 28.75 -21.28
CA GLY A 378 32.89 28.79 -21.84
C GLY A 378 33.50 27.40 -21.95
N LYS A 379 34.76 27.20 -21.54
CA LYS A 379 35.38 25.87 -21.51
C LYS A 379 34.82 25.05 -20.33
N VAL A 380 34.30 23.86 -20.62
CA VAL A 380 33.60 22.98 -19.69
C VAL A 380 34.19 21.57 -19.78
N ASP A 381 34.67 21.07 -18.65
CA ASP A 381 35.01 19.66 -18.45
C ASP A 381 33.86 18.92 -17.73
N VAL A 382 34.04 17.62 -17.47
CA VAL A 382 33.02 16.79 -16.81
C VAL A 382 32.71 17.23 -15.36
N LEU A 383 33.69 17.78 -14.62
CA LEU A 383 33.47 18.22 -13.25
C LEU A 383 32.68 19.53 -13.23
N LYS A 384 33.07 20.49 -14.07
CA LYS A 384 32.38 21.76 -14.24
C LYS A 384 30.98 21.56 -14.83
N SER A 385 30.79 20.60 -15.74
CA SER A 385 29.47 20.30 -16.29
C SER A 385 28.51 19.78 -15.23
N LEU A 386 29.01 19.03 -14.23
CA LEU A 386 28.23 18.60 -13.08
C LEU A 386 28.02 19.75 -12.07
N GLU A 387 29.07 20.49 -11.70
CA GLU A 387 29.05 21.62 -10.74
C GLU A 387 28.03 22.69 -11.15
N GLU A 388 28.13 23.18 -12.39
CA GLU A 388 27.28 24.24 -12.96
C GLU A 388 26.09 23.65 -13.73
N SER A 389 25.91 22.33 -13.74
CA SER A 389 24.78 21.66 -14.40
C SER A 389 24.63 22.01 -15.89
N VAL A 390 25.73 22.10 -16.64
CA VAL A 390 25.76 22.55 -18.05
C VAL A 390 25.03 21.55 -18.96
N ASP A 391 24.01 21.99 -19.69
CA ASP A 391 23.19 21.13 -20.56
C ASP A 391 23.91 20.78 -21.85
N THR A 392 24.61 21.74 -22.48
CA THR A 392 25.27 21.54 -23.79
C THR A 392 26.33 20.46 -23.78
N PHE A 393 27.02 20.28 -22.65
CA PHE A 393 27.95 19.17 -22.46
C PHE A 393 27.24 17.82 -22.59
N PHE A 394 26.07 17.68 -21.95
CA PHE A 394 25.28 16.44 -21.94
C PHE A 394 24.45 16.24 -23.21
N TYR A 395 24.07 17.29 -23.93
CA TYR A 395 23.51 17.18 -25.28
C TYR A 395 24.48 16.48 -26.23
N GLN A 396 25.74 16.90 -26.23
CA GLN A 396 26.77 16.26 -27.04
C GLN A 396 27.07 14.84 -26.56
N VAL A 397 27.14 14.59 -25.24
CA VAL A 397 27.28 13.23 -24.70
C VAL A 397 26.15 12.32 -25.19
N ALA A 398 24.89 12.79 -25.14
CA ALA A 398 23.75 12.00 -25.58
C ALA A 398 23.77 11.72 -27.10
N TYR A 399 24.18 12.72 -27.89
CA TYR A 399 24.39 12.55 -29.32
C TYR A 399 25.42 11.46 -29.62
N ASP A 400 26.57 11.49 -28.94
CA ASP A 400 27.69 10.57 -29.17
C ASP A 400 27.38 9.15 -28.65
N MET A 401 26.70 9.03 -27.51
CA MET A 401 26.29 7.74 -26.94
C MET A 401 25.24 7.04 -27.81
N GLY A 402 24.25 7.80 -28.29
CA GLY A 402 23.04 7.27 -28.91
C GLY A 402 22.07 6.65 -27.89
N ILE A 403 20.79 6.58 -28.25
CA ILE A 403 19.72 6.15 -27.32
C ILE A 403 19.90 4.72 -26.79
N ASP A 404 20.47 3.81 -27.58
CA ASP A 404 20.55 2.39 -27.20
C ASP A 404 21.52 2.18 -26.04
N ARG A 405 22.64 2.91 -26.02
CA ARG A 405 23.58 2.89 -24.91
C ARG A 405 23.02 3.60 -23.70
N ILE A 406 22.38 4.75 -23.90
CA ILE A 406 21.74 5.51 -22.81
C ILE A 406 20.68 4.68 -22.11
N SER A 407 19.74 4.10 -22.86
CA SER A 407 18.64 3.30 -22.29
C SER A 407 19.15 2.06 -21.57
N LYS A 408 20.16 1.37 -22.12
CA LYS A 408 20.83 0.24 -21.46
C LYS A 408 21.47 0.66 -20.14
N TRP A 409 22.30 1.71 -20.16
CA TRP A 409 23.01 2.19 -18.97
C TRP A 409 22.05 2.68 -17.89
N MET A 410 21.10 3.53 -18.26
CA MET A 410 20.16 4.08 -17.30
C MET A 410 19.17 3.02 -16.79
N GLY A 411 18.89 1.97 -17.59
CA GLY A 411 18.19 0.77 -17.12
C GLY A 411 18.96 0.03 -16.02
N MET A 412 20.29 -0.09 -16.13
CA MET A 412 21.12 -0.67 -15.06
C MET A 412 21.10 0.15 -13.76
N PHE A 413 20.92 1.47 -13.84
CA PHE A 413 20.68 2.33 -12.67
C PHE A 413 19.25 2.19 -12.09
N GLY A 414 18.36 1.42 -12.73
CA GLY A 414 17.00 1.13 -12.27
C GLY A 414 15.89 2.00 -12.89
N PHE A 415 16.20 2.85 -13.88
CA PHE A 415 15.18 3.66 -14.55
C PHE A 415 14.38 2.84 -15.58
N GLY A 416 13.07 3.06 -15.62
CA GLY A 416 12.18 2.39 -16.57
C GLY A 416 11.70 1.00 -16.13
N ASP A 417 12.06 0.57 -14.92
CA ASP A 417 11.54 -0.64 -14.29
C ASP A 417 11.14 -0.40 -12.83
N TYR A 418 10.49 -1.39 -12.22
CA TYR A 418 10.15 -1.35 -10.80
C TYR A 418 11.40 -1.31 -9.92
N THR A 419 11.34 -0.58 -8.80
CA THR A 419 12.52 -0.42 -7.93
C THR A 419 12.77 -1.63 -7.04
N GLY A 420 11.75 -2.48 -6.85
CA GLY A 420 11.77 -3.60 -5.92
C GLY A 420 11.27 -3.24 -4.52
N ILE A 421 10.73 -2.02 -4.34
CA ILE A 421 10.11 -1.63 -3.07
C ILE A 421 8.92 -2.52 -2.73
N ASP A 422 8.79 -2.84 -1.46
CA ASP A 422 7.78 -3.71 -0.86
C ASP A 422 6.42 -3.03 -0.69
N ILE A 423 5.94 -2.39 -1.75
CA ILE A 423 4.56 -1.93 -1.93
C ILE A 423 4.10 -2.22 -3.38
N TYR A 424 2.80 -2.44 -3.58
CA TYR A 424 2.27 -2.69 -4.93
C TYR A 424 1.98 -1.43 -5.72
N GLU A 425 1.84 -0.28 -5.05
CA GLU A 425 1.53 1.01 -5.65
C GLU A 425 2.79 1.65 -6.27
N GLU A 426 3.29 1.08 -7.35
CA GLU A 426 4.49 1.56 -8.05
C GLU A 426 4.27 1.70 -9.56
N SER A 427 4.91 2.71 -10.17
CA SER A 427 4.99 2.89 -11.61
C SER A 427 6.39 2.59 -12.14
N LYS A 428 6.48 1.94 -13.30
CA LYS A 428 7.75 1.79 -14.04
C LYS A 428 8.29 3.12 -14.58
N ALA A 429 7.44 4.15 -14.63
CA ALA A 429 7.70 5.38 -15.37
C ALA A 429 8.13 5.08 -16.82
N ASN A 430 9.11 5.80 -17.39
CA ASN A 430 9.56 5.54 -18.75
C ASN A 430 11.04 5.84 -18.98
N MET A 431 11.84 4.81 -19.22
CA MET A 431 13.15 4.93 -19.88
C MET A 431 12.96 4.74 -21.39
N PRO A 432 13.07 5.79 -22.21
CA PRO A 432 12.75 5.67 -23.63
C PRO A 432 13.79 4.83 -24.37
N SER A 433 13.32 4.03 -25.32
CA SER A 433 14.13 3.24 -26.25
C SER A 433 13.53 3.31 -27.66
N ARG A 434 14.27 2.79 -28.66
CA ARG A 434 13.74 2.70 -30.04
C ARG A 434 12.51 1.80 -30.09
N GLU A 435 12.57 0.66 -29.42
CA GLU A 435 11.49 -0.34 -29.33
C GLU A 435 10.28 0.26 -28.65
N TRP A 436 10.49 0.97 -27.54
CA TRP A 436 9.43 1.67 -26.83
C TRP A 436 8.72 2.69 -27.72
N LYS A 437 9.48 3.56 -28.42
CA LYS A 437 8.89 4.60 -29.27
C LYS A 437 8.13 3.99 -30.45
N MET A 438 8.68 2.95 -31.06
CA MET A 438 8.01 2.21 -32.14
C MET A 438 6.72 1.55 -31.65
N ALA A 439 6.73 0.91 -30.48
CA ALA A 439 5.56 0.27 -29.89
C ALA A 439 4.47 1.28 -29.51
N ARG A 440 4.85 2.41 -28.90
CA ARG A 440 3.94 3.42 -28.37
C ARG A 440 3.37 4.35 -29.43
N HIS A 441 4.21 4.80 -30.36
CA HIS A 441 3.91 5.88 -31.31
C HIS A 441 3.93 5.43 -32.78
N ARG A 442 4.33 4.18 -33.08
CA ARG A 442 4.41 3.64 -34.46
C ARG A 442 5.29 4.47 -35.40
N VAL A 443 6.31 5.13 -34.84
CA VAL A 443 7.30 5.92 -35.57
C VAL A 443 8.72 5.53 -35.14
N PRO A 444 9.71 5.61 -36.05
CA PRO A 444 11.08 5.33 -35.70
C PRO A 444 11.65 6.38 -34.74
N TRP A 445 12.77 6.04 -34.12
CA TRP A 445 13.56 6.95 -33.31
C TRP A 445 14.33 7.93 -34.21
N TYR A 446 14.18 9.23 -33.95
CA TYR A 446 14.94 10.27 -34.61
C TYR A 446 16.07 10.74 -33.70
N GLN A 447 17.18 11.17 -34.29
CA GLN A 447 18.34 11.61 -33.50
C GLN A 447 18.02 12.81 -32.58
N GLY A 448 17.06 13.65 -32.99
CA GLY A 448 16.57 14.76 -32.16
C GLY A 448 15.86 14.33 -30.88
N ASP A 449 15.32 13.10 -30.83
CA ASP A 449 14.68 12.57 -29.62
C ASP A 449 15.71 12.21 -28.54
N THR A 450 16.97 11.91 -28.94
CA THR A 450 18.04 11.53 -28.01
C THR A 450 18.55 12.72 -27.20
N ILE A 451 18.55 13.91 -27.78
CA ILE A 451 19.24 15.07 -27.21
C ILE A 451 18.64 15.49 -25.85
N PRO A 452 17.30 15.63 -25.71
CA PRO A 452 16.69 15.93 -24.41
C PRO A 452 16.89 14.82 -23.37
N VAL A 453 17.04 13.56 -23.79
CA VAL A 453 17.28 12.43 -22.88
C VAL A 453 18.61 12.60 -22.14
N GLY A 454 19.61 13.23 -22.78
CA GLY A 454 20.89 13.54 -22.16
C GLY A 454 20.82 14.38 -20.88
N ILE A 455 19.76 15.17 -20.74
CA ILE A 455 19.50 16.00 -19.56
C ILE A 455 18.28 15.53 -18.76
N GLY A 456 17.81 14.30 -18.98
CA GLY A 456 16.68 13.73 -18.25
C GLY A 456 15.31 14.31 -18.65
N GLN A 457 15.17 14.79 -19.88
CA GLN A 457 13.93 15.33 -20.45
C GLN A 457 13.51 14.57 -21.73
N GLY A 458 12.53 15.11 -22.46
CA GLY A 458 11.94 14.48 -23.64
C GLY A 458 10.96 13.39 -23.24
N TYR A 459 11.16 12.16 -23.71
CA TYR A 459 10.32 11.03 -23.34
C TYR A 459 10.66 10.41 -21.98
N TRP A 460 11.78 10.80 -21.37
CA TRP A 460 12.21 10.21 -20.10
C TRP A 460 11.39 10.74 -18.93
N THR A 461 10.73 9.82 -18.22
CA THR A 461 10.12 10.07 -16.92
C THR A 461 10.60 9.06 -15.89
N ALA A 462 10.66 9.47 -14.62
CA ALA A 462 11.08 8.66 -13.49
C ALA A 462 10.21 8.95 -12.26
N THR A 463 10.23 8.02 -11.31
CA THR A 463 9.67 8.24 -9.97
C THR A 463 10.75 8.78 -9.02
N PRO A 464 10.38 9.50 -7.95
CA PRO A 464 11.34 9.89 -6.91
C PRO A 464 12.10 8.68 -6.33
N MET A 465 11.44 7.53 -6.20
CA MET A 465 12.07 6.28 -5.73
C MET A 465 13.12 5.75 -6.71
N GLN A 466 12.87 5.82 -8.03
CA GLN A 466 13.89 5.46 -9.03
C GLN A 466 15.12 6.37 -8.95
N ILE A 467 14.93 7.68 -8.74
CA ILE A 467 16.05 8.61 -8.56
C ILE A 467 16.83 8.28 -7.28
N ALA A 468 16.14 7.99 -6.17
CA ALA A 468 16.79 7.59 -4.91
C ALA A 468 17.58 6.28 -5.07
N LYS A 469 17.01 5.27 -5.74
CA LYS A 469 17.70 4.01 -6.06
C LYS A 469 18.94 4.26 -6.92
N ALA A 470 18.82 5.04 -8.00
CA ALA A 470 19.95 5.37 -8.87
C ALA A 470 21.08 6.11 -8.11
N THR A 471 20.73 7.03 -7.21
CA THR A 471 21.70 7.70 -6.32
C THR A 471 22.39 6.70 -5.40
N SER A 472 21.68 5.71 -4.86
CA SER A 472 22.28 4.62 -4.09
C SER A 472 23.26 3.79 -4.92
N VAL A 473 22.91 3.44 -6.16
CA VAL A 473 23.82 2.71 -7.06
C VAL A 473 25.12 3.50 -7.30
N LEU A 474 25.04 4.83 -7.45
CA LEU A 474 26.21 5.69 -7.58
C LEU A 474 27.05 5.72 -6.29
N VAL A 475 26.41 5.80 -5.12
CA VAL A 475 27.08 5.78 -3.82
C VAL A 475 27.84 4.46 -3.63
N HIS A 476 27.23 3.33 -3.98
CA HIS A 476 27.80 1.99 -3.86
C HIS A 476 28.55 1.51 -5.10
N ARG A 477 28.98 2.42 -5.97
CA ARG A 477 29.88 2.12 -7.10
C ARG A 477 29.38 0.98 -8.00
N GLY A 478 28.07 0.91 -8.21
CA GLY A 478 27.44 -0.07 -9.10
C GLY A 478 26.73 -1.23 -8.39
N GLU A 479 26.80 -1.37 -7.06
CA GLU A 479 25.93 -2.31 -6.36
C GLU A 479 24.47 -1.85 -6.43
N VAL A 480 23.56 -2.79 -6.69
CA VAL A 480 22.14 -2.49 -6.92
C VAL A 480 21.28 -3.22 -5.90
N LEU A 481 20.87 -2.50 -4.86
CA LEU A 481 19.98 -2.98 -3.81
C LEU A 481 18.57 -2.39 -3.99
N ALA A 482 17.53 -3.20 -3.77
CA ALA A 482 16.15 -2.71 -3.72
C ALA A 482 15.95 -1.80 -2.49
N PRO A 483 15.33 -0.62 -2.65
CA PRO A 483 14.76 0.09 -1.51
C PRO A 483 13.75 -0.80 -0.80
N HIS A 484 13.79 -0.90 0.52
CA HIS A 484 12.91 -1.81 1.26
C HIS A 484 12.44 -1.21 2.60
N LEU A 485 11.15 -1.41 2.92
CA LEU A 485 10.53 -0.94 4.15
C LEU A 485 10.60 -1.99 5.25
N LEU A 486 10.49 -3.29 4.95
CA LEU A 486 10.53 -4.36 5.96
C LEU A 486 11.95 -4.61 6.45
N ARG A 487 12.18 -4.40 7.75
CA ARG A 487 13.46 -4.68 8.40
C ARG A 487 13.49 -6.08 9.03
N ALA A 488 12.43 -6.44 9.75
CA ALA A 488 12.36 -7.71 10.46
C ALA A 488 10.92 -8.22 10.62
N THR A 489 10.78 -9.51 10.87
CA THR A 489 9.51 -10.13 11.29
C THR A 489 9.65 -10.69 12.70
N ILE A 490 8.58 -10.65 13.49
CA ILE A 490 8.54 -11.19 14.86
C ILE A 490 7.43 -12.23 14.90
N ASP A 491 7.81 -13.49 15.15
CA ASP A 491 6.88 -14.61 15.28
C ASP A 491 6.57 -14.87 16.75
N LYS A 492 5.34 -14.57 17.17
CA LYS A 492 4.89 -14.78 18.55
C LYS A 492 4.62 -16.26 18.89
N ASN A 493 4.61 -17.14 17.89
CA ASN A 493 4.30 -18.56 18.07
C ASN A 493 5.53 -19.46 17.95
N ASP A 494 6.75 -18.89 17.97
CA ASP A 494 7.94 -19.71 18.01
C ASP A 494 7.99 -20.49 19.33
N ASN A 495 7.88 -21.81 19.24
CA ASN A 495 7.85 -22.73 20.38
C ASN A 495 9.25 -22.99 20.98
N SER A 496 10.23 -22.14 20.65
CA SER A 496 11.60 -22.20 21.14
C SER A 496 11.71 -21.90 22.64
N GLY A 497 10.66 -21.33 23.26
CA GLY A 497 10.64 -21.00 24.69
C GLY A 497 11.42 -19.73 25.05
N GLU A 498 11.97 -19.05 24.04
CA GLU A 498 12.63 -17.76 24.15
C GLU A 498 11.64 -16.62 23.86
N GLU A 499 11.94 -15.40 24.31
CA GLU A 499 11.12 -14.24 23.95
C GLU A 499 11.19 -13.99 22.43
N PRO A 500 10.07 -13.65 21.76
CA PRO A 500 10.04 -13.42 20.31
C PRO A 500 11.05 -12.36 19.88
N ALA A 501 12.13 -12.77 19.22
CA ALA A 501 13.16 -11.87 18.71
C ALA A 501 12.86 -11.46 17.25
N PRO A 502 13.18 -10.21 16.86
CA PRO A 502 13.08 -9.79 15.46
C PRO A 502 14.06 -10.56 14.57
N ILE A 503 13.54 -11.22 13.54
CA ILE A 503 14.31 -11.90 12.50
C ILE A 503 14.51 -10.94 11.33
N LEU A 504 15.75 -10.51 11.10
CA LEU A 504 16.10 -9.60 10.00
C LEU A 504 15.80 -10.23 8.64
N VAL A 505 15.23 -9.43 7.75
CA VAL A 505 14.95 -9.82 6.37
C VAL A 505 16.00 -9.19 5.46
N PRO A 506 16.78 -9.97 4.69
CA PRO A 506 17.78 -9.39 3.80
C PRO A 506 17.10 -8.65 2.64
N PRO A 507 17.67 -7.52 2.18
CA PRO A 507 17.13 -6.81 1.04
C PRO A 507 17.28 -7.61 -0.26
N GLU A 508 16.33 -7.41 -1.19
CA GLU A 508 16.43 -7.96 -2.54
C GLU A 508 17.61 -7.30 -3.29
N GLN A 509 18.43 -8.13 -3.95
CA GLN A 509 19.62 -7.69 -4.68
C GLN A 509 19.43 -7.90 -6.18
N TYR A 510 19.90 -6.94 -6.97
CA TYR A 510 19.93 -7.03 -8.43
C TYR A 510 21.38 -7.22 -8.93
N PRO A 511 21.58 -7.72 -10.16
CA PRO A 511 22.90 -7.81 -10.74
C PRO A 511 23.64 -6.46 -10.70
N PRO A 512 24.88 -6.41 -10.17
CA PRO A 512 25.64 -5.17 -10.06
C PRO A 512 26.15 -4.68 -11.41
N ILE A 513 26.41 -3.38 -11.50
CA ILE A 513 27.11 -2.77 -12.64
C ILE A 513 28.61 -3.03 -12.48
N THR A 514 29.13 -3.97 -13.26
CA THR A 514 30.52 -4.43 -13.16
C THR A 514 31.41 -3.83 -14.25
N GLY A 515 32.73 -3.87 -14.02
CA GLY A 515 33.74 -3.43 -14.99
C GLY A 515 33.93 -1.91 -15.09
N VAL A 516 33.24 -1.13 -14.26
CA VAL A 516 33.40 0.34 -14.21
C VAL A 516 34.58 0.72 -13.33
N SER A 517 35.48 1.54 -13.86
CA SER A 517 36.63 2.04 -13.08
C SER A 517 36.17 2.91 -11.91
N ASP A 518 36.72 2.66 -10.72
CA ASP A 518 36.45 3.43 -9.49
C ASP A 518 36.59 4.93 -9.66
N ARG A 519 37.56 5.34 -10.49
CA ARG A 519 37.80 6.74 -10.82
C ARG A 519 36.56 7.42 -11.44
N TYR A 520 35.71 6.70 -12.19
CA TYR A 520 34.54 7.28 -12.85
C TYR A 520 33.41 7.53 -11.86
N TRP A 521 33.20 6.61 -10.92
CA TRP A 521 32.32 6.83 -9.77
C TRP A 521 32.77 8.05 -8.95
N ASP A 522 34.07 8.16 -8.70
CA ASP A 522 34.65 9.27 -7.92
C ASP A 522 34.55 10.62 -8.63
N ILE A 523 34.76 10.69 -9.95
CA ILE A 523 34.53 11.91 -10.73
C ILE A 523 33.07 12.36 -10.60
N SER A 524 32.12 11.44 -10.68
CA SER A 524 30.70 11.75 -10.58
C SER A 524 30.31 12.25 -9.18
N LYS A 525 30.75 11.54 -8.12
CA LYS A 525 30.56 11.97 -6.72
C LYS A 525 31.24 13.30 -6.43
N GLN A 526 32.44 13.54 -6.98
CA GLN A 526 33.15 14.82 -6.85
C GLN A 526 32.40 15.95 -7.55
N GLY A 527 31.83 15.70 -8.73
CA GLY A 527 30.96 16.65 -9.42
C GLY A 527 29.75 17.02 -8.55
N MET A 528 29.09 16.03 -7.95
CA MET A 528 27.98 16.25 -7.01
C MET A 528 28.42 16.99 -5.72
N TYR A 529 29.64 16.76 -5.23
CA TYR A 529 30.20 17.55 -4.14
C TYR A 529 30.37 19.02 -4.54
N LEU A 530 30.88 19.29 -5.74
CA LEU A 530 31.06 20.65 -6.25
C LEU A 530 29.73 21.37 -6.46
N VAL A 531 28.63 20.67 -6.76
CA VAL A 531 27.29 21.29 -6.80
C VAL A 531 26.92 21.95 -5.46
N ASN A 532 27.28 21.31 -4.34
CA ASN A 532 26.96 21.80 -2.99
C ASN A 532 28.04 22.72 -2.41
N HIS A 533 29.31 22.54 -2.78
CA HIS A 533 30.45 23.19 -2.11
C HIS A 533 31.37 23.98 -3.05
N GLY A 534 31.27 23.74 -4.36
CA GLY A 534 32.06 24.40 -5.39
C GLY A 534 31.78 25.90 -5.46
N LYS A 535 32.73 26.67 -5.99
CA LYS A 535 32.61 28.15 -6.07
C LYS A 535 31.42 28.59 -6.91
N LYS A 536 31.06 27.79 -7.91
CA LYS A 536 29.95 28.04 -8.83
C LYS A 536 28.86 26.97 -8.75
N GLY A 537 28.91 26.11 -7.73
CA GLY A 537 27.94 25.05 -7.52
C GLY A 537 26.50 25.57 -7.44
N THR A 538 25.58 24.93 -8.17
CA THR A 538 24.19 25.40 -8.27
C THR A 538 23.43 25.35 -6.94
N ALA A 539 23.82 24.49 -6.00
CA ALA A 539 23.18 24.35 -4.69
C ALA A 539 24.00 24.97 -3.54
N ARG A 540 25.13 25.62 -3.87
CA ARG A 540 26.07 26.18 -2.90
C ARG A 540 25.40 27.01 -1.82
N ARG A 541 24.44 27.86 -2.19
CA ARG A 541 23.73 28.76 -1.27
C ARG A 541 22.96 28.00 -0.18
N ALA A 542 22.36 26.86 -0.49
CA ALA A 542 21.61 26.05 0.49
C ALA A 542 22.53 25.28 1.44
N PHE A 543 23.74 24.95 0.99
CA PHE A 543 24.71 24.12 1.71
C PHE A 543 25.89 24.90 2.29
N GLN A 544 25.75 26.22 2.48
CA GLN A 544 26.77 27.06 3.15
C GLN A 544 26.94 26.65 4.64
N ASP A 545 28.12 26.90 5.20
CA ASP A 545 28.45 26.74 6.63
C ASP A 545 28.09 25.38 7.23
N LEU A 546 28.45 24.33 6.49
CA LEU A 546 28.01 22.98 6.70
C LEU A 546 29.10 22.17 7.42
N LYS A 547 28.74 21.56 8.56
CA LYS A 547 29.69 20.87 9.46
C LYS A 547 30.19 19.51 8.92
N TYR A 548 29.52 18.98 7.89
CA TYR A 548 29.87 17.74 7.20
C TYR A 548 29.98 17.98 5.69
N LYS A 549 30.65 17.10 4.95
CA LYS A 549 30.68 17.18 3.48
C LYS A 549 29.47 16.44 2.91
N SER A 550 28.78 17.05 1.96
CA SER A 550 27.64 16.45 1.25
C SER A 550 27.85 16.53 -0.25
N ALA A 551 27.21 15.63 -0.99
CA ALA A 551 27.16 15.68 -2.44
C ALA A 551 25.70 15.66 -2.89
N GLY A 552 25.35 16.45 -3.91
CA GLY A 552 23.99 16.50 -4.42
C GLY A 552 23.89 16.95 -5.87
N LYS A 553 22.68 16.85 -6.41
CA LYS A 553 22.37 17.33 -7.76
C LYS A 553 20.93 17.83 -7.83
N SER A 554 20.77 19.07 -8.29
CA SER A 554 19.47 19.65 -8.60
C SER A 554 18.98 19.28 -10.00
N GLY A 555 17.66 19.26 -10.15
CA GLY A 555 16.94 19.25 -11.42
C GLY A 555 15.73 20.19 -11.36
N SER A 556 15.45 20.84 -12.47
CA SER A 556 14.20 21.58 -12.69
C SER A 556 13.51 20.95 -13.88
N ALA A 557 12.32 20.39 -13.67
CA ALA A 557 11.55 19.75 -14.74
C ALA A 557 10.46 20.70 -15.23
N GLN A 558 10.53 21.08 -16.50
CA GLN A 558 9.57 21.98 -17.12
C GLN A 558 8.21 21.29 -17.31
N VAL A 559 7.14 21.98 -16.91
CA VAL A 559 5.76 21.50 -17.00
C VAL A 559 5.12 21.88 -18.34
N PHE A 560 5.64 22.91 -19.01
CA PHE A 560 5.17 23.38 -20.32
C PHE A 560 6.34 23.85 -21.20
N GLY A 561 6.14 23.84 -22.53
CA GLY A 561 7.07 24.43 -23.49
C GLY A 561 6.69 25.88 -23.80
N LEU A 562 7.61 26.83 -23.64
CA LEU A 562 7.43 28.24 -24.00
C LEU A 562 7.43 28.45 -25.52
N GLY A 563 6.62 29.41 -26.00
CA GLY A 563 6.61 29.87 -27.40
C GLY A 563 7.90 30.60 -27.82
N GLU A 564 8.05 30.94 -29.11
CA GLU A 564 9.29 31.51 -29.68
C GLU A 564 9.74 32.84 -29.05
N ASP A 565 8.81 33.60 -28.46
CA ASP A 565 9.01 34.95 -27.90
C ASP A 565 8.58 35.11 -26.43
N GLU A 566 8.30 34.00 -25.71
CA GLU A 566 7.84 34.08 -24.31
C GLU A 566 8.98 33.83 -23.32
N GLU A 567 9.15 34.76 -22.38
CA GLU A 567 10.09 34.66 -21.27
C GLU A 567 9.52 33.79 -20.14
N TYR A 568 10.38 32.97 -19.51
CA TYR A 568 10.02 32.28 -18.27
C TYR A 568 10.01 33.31 -17.13
N ASN A 569 8.83 33.83 -16.78
CA ASN A 569 8.64 34.69 -15.62
C ASN A 569 7.81 33.98 -14.55
N ALA A 570 8.48 33.42 -13.54
CA ALA A 570 7.83 32.72 -12.44
C ALA A 570 6.89 33.62 -11.60
N ASP A 571 7.00 34.94 -11.70
CA ASP A 571 6.12 35.87 -10.99
C ASP A 571 4.81 36.18 -11.76
N GLU A 572 4.75 35.85 -13.06
CA GLU A 572 3.58 36.08 -13.93
C GLU A 572 2.85 34.78 -14.33
N LEU A 573 3.47 33.62 -14.08
CA LEU A 573 2.88 32.31 -14.35
C LEU A 573 2.02 31.82 -13.17
N ALA A 574 0.89 31.21 -13.49
CA ALA A 574 0.08 30.54 -12.48
C ALA A 574 0.88 29.37 -11.88
N GLU A 575 0.86 29.20 -10.55
CA GLU A 575 1.69 28.24 -9.81
C GLU A 575 1.78 26.85 -10.46
N HIS A 576 0.66 26.29 -10.95
CA HIS A 576 0.61 24.99 -11.63
C HIS A 576 1.47 24.86 -12.92
N LEU A 577 1.99 25.96 -13.45
CA LEU A 577 2.86 26.03 -14.62
C LEU A 577 4.35 26.17 -14.26
N HIS A 578 4.67 26.35 -12.97
CA HIS A 578 6.05 26.38 -12.51
C HIS A 578 6.72 25.01 -12.66
N ASP A 579 8.03 25.03 -12.87
CA ASP A 579 8.87 23.84 -12.89
C ASP A 579 8.72 23.00 -11.61
N HIS A 580 8.91 21.70 -11.72
CA HIS A 580 9.08 20.85 -10.56
C HIS A 580 10.51 20.99 -10.03
N ALA A 581 10.64 21.14 -8.71
CA ALA A 581 11.92 21.26 -8.04
C ALA A 581 12.38 19.87 -7.59
N LEU A 582 13.40 19.31 -8.26
CA LEU A 582 14.01 18.04 -7.89
C LEU A 582 15.39 18.26 -7.25
N PHE A 583 15.68 17.47 -6.22
CA PHE A 583 17.03 17.43 -5.65
C PHE A 583 17.32 16.04 -5.11
N THR A 584 18.50 15.49 -5.41
CA THR A 584 19.00 14.26 -4.79
C THR A 584 20.35 14.53 -4.15
N SER A 585 20.60 13.97 -2.97
CA SER A 585 21.82 14.20 -2.20
C SER A 585 22.16 13.02 -1.32
N PHE A 586 23.42 12.90 -0.96
CA PHE A 586 23.86 12.01 0.10
C PHE A 586 24.89 12.69 0.99
N ALA A 587 24.94 12.26 2.25
CA ALA A 587 25.93 12.75 3.20
C ALA A 587 26.17 11.73 4.34
N PRO A 588 27.34 11.77 5.00
CA PRO A 588 28.56 12.47 4.58
C PRO A 588 29.15 11.94 3.25
N LEU A 589 30.06 12.68 2.61
CA LEU A 589 30.63 12.30 1.30
C LEU A 589 31.41 10.97 1.34
N GLU A 590 32.22 10.76 2.38
CA GLU A 590 33.15 9.62 2.47
C GLU A 590 32.48 8.34 2.99
N ASN A 591 31.60 8.48 3.99
CA ASN A 591 30.83 7.37 4.57
C ASN A 591 29.36 7.81 4.68
N PRO A 592 28.58 7.68 3.60
CA PRO A 592 27.20 8.15 3.57
C PRO A 592 26.34 7.46 4.62
N GLN A 593 25.56 8.25 5.37
CA GLN A 593 24.59 7.78 6.37
C GLN A 593 23.14 8.02 5.92
N ALA A 594 22.92 8.89 4.94
CA ALA A 594 21.61 9.12 4.35
C ALA A 594 21.74 9.47 2.87
N ILE A 595 20.83 8.93 2.06
CA ILE A 595 20.52 9.40 0.70
C ILE A 595 19.13 10.03 0.74
N VAL A 596 19.00 11.28 0.31
CA VAL A 596 17.75 12.03 0.33
C VAL A 596 17.40 12.49 -1.07
N THR A 597 16.19 12.15 -1.52
CA THR A 597 15.64 12.63 -2.79
C THR A 597 14.31 13.33 -2.53
N ILE A 598 14.14 14.52 -3.10
CA ILE A 598 12.91 15.32 -3.03
C ILE A 598 12.43 15.69 -4.42
N VAL A 599 11.11 15.73 -4.56
CA VAL A 599 10.40 16.41 -5.64
C VAL A 599 9.34 17.32 -5.01
N LEU A 600 9.37 18.61 -5.33
CA LEU A 600 8.27 19.53 -5.04
C LEU A 600 7.61 19.89 -6.37
N GLU A 601 6.34 19.54 -6.51
CA GLU A 601 5.56 19.90 -7.69
C GLU A 601 5.38 21.41 -7.73
N ASN A 602 5.65 22.00 -8.90
CA ASN A 602 5.34 23.39 -9.18
C ASN A 602 5.99 24.41 -8.22
N ALA A 603 7.10 24.04 -7.59
CA ALA A 603 7.80 24.91 -6.67
C ALA A 603 8.83 25.81 -7.38
N GLY A 604 9.16 25.53 -8.64
CA GLY A 604 10.22 26.22 -9.39
C GLY A 604 11.56 25.47 -9.30
N GLY A 605 12.64 26.17 -8.93
CA GLY A 605 14.00 25.63 -9.05
C GLY A 605 14.38 24.57 -8.01
N GLY A 606 14.97 23.45 -8.47
CA GLY A 606 15.50 22.39 -7.60
C GLY A 606 16.51 22.88 -6.56
N SER A 607 17.42 23.78 -6.95
CA SER A 607 18.42 24.36 -6.04
C SER A 607 17.86 25.39 -5.06
N THR A 608 16.78 26.09 -5.40
CA THR A 608 16.23 27.17 -4.56
C THR A 608 15.17 26.66 -3.59
N GLN A 609 14.42 25.63 -3.98
CA GLN A 609 13.33 25.09 -3.16
C GLN A 609 13.63 23.69 -2.61
N GLY A 610 14.18 22.79 -3.43
CA GLY A 610 14.47 21.42 -3.02
C GLY A 610 15.70 21.32 -2.10
N ALA A 611 16.81 21.93 -2.49
CA ALA A 611 18.06 21.86 -1.74
C ALA A 611 17.96 22.33 -0.27
N PRO A 612 17.27 23.44 0.08
CA PRO A 612 17.10 23.84 1.48
C PRO A 612 16.34 22.82 2.33
N VAL A 613 15.33 22.13 1.76
CA VAL A 613 14.59 21.08 2.47
C VAL A 613 15.49 19.87 2.70
N VAL A 614 16.24 19.45 1.69
CA VAL A 614 17.22 18.35 1.81
C VAL A 614 18.31 18.68 2.84
N ARG A 615 18.81 19.92 2.86
CA ARG A 615 19.77 20.37 3.88
C ARG A 615 19.24 20.16 5.30
N LYS A 616 18.01 20.60 5.57
CA LYS A 616 17.37 20.43 6.90
C LYS A 616 17.25 18.95 7.30
N ILE A 617 16.89 18.09 6.36
CA ILE A 617 16.78 16.64 6.60
C ILE A 617 18.15 16.04 6.91
N LEU A 618 19.17 16.37 6.12
CA LEU A 618 20.53 15.90 6.37
C LEU A 618 21.08 16.42 7.70
N ASP A 619 20.83 17.68 8.06
CA ASP A 619 21.23 18.23 9.37
C ASP A 619 20.57 17.46 10.52
N ARG A 620 19.27 17.13 10.39
CA ARG A 620 18.54 16.34 11.38
C ARG A 620 19.14 14.95 11.59
N ILE A 621 19.52 14.28 10.50
CA ILE A 621 20.05 12.90 10.54
C ILE A 621 21.51 12.88 11.00
N ILE A 622 22.36 13.73 10.43
CA ILE A 622 23.81 13.70 10.64
C ILE A 622 24.23 14.38 11.95
N LEU A 623 23.59 15.50 12.31
CA LEU A 623 23.96 16.28 13.49
C LEU A 623 23.08 15.97 14.71
N GLY A 624 21.95 15.29 14.51
CA GLY A 624 20.98 15.01 15.56
C GLY A 624 20.30 16.26 16.13
N GLU A 625 20.38 17.41 15.43
CA GLU A 625 19.87 18.69 15.93
C GLU A 625 18.37 18.57 16.23
N LYS A 626 17.99 18.81 17.50
CA LYS A 626 16.58 18.98 17.93
C LYS A 626 16.12 20.36 17.47
N GLU A 627 14.89 20.46 16.98
CA GLU A 627 14.29 21.75 16.58
C GLU A 627 14.55 22.81 17.66
N ALA A 628 15.06 23.98 17.26
CA ALA A 628 14.92 25.17 18.07
C ALA A 628 13.40 25.42 18.23
N PRO A 629 12.89 25.62 19.45
CA PRO A 629 11.45 25.83 19.64
C PRO A 629 11.00 27.01 18.79
N GLU A 630 9.96 26.80 17.98
CA GLU A 630 9.28 27.88 17.27
C GLU A 630 8.94 28.97 18.28
N GLN A 631 9.49 30.17 18.06
CA GLN A 631 9.02 31.35 18.76
C GLN A 631 7.55 31.55 18.36
N LYS A 632 6.66 31.31 19.32
CA LYS A 632 5.21 31.50 19.20
C LYS A 632 4.83 32.88 18.73
#